data_AF-A0A022QJV5-F1
#
_entry.id   AF-A0A022QJV5-F1
#
_cell.length_a   1.000
_cell.length_b   1.000
_cell.length_c   1.000
_cell.angle_alpha   90.00
_cell.angle_beta   90.00
_cell.angle_gamma   90.00
#
_symmetry.space_group_name_H-M   'P 1'
#
loop_
_entity.id
_entity.type
_entity.pdbx_description
1 polymer ?
#
loop_
_entity_poly.entity_id
_entity_poly.type
_entity_poly.pdbx_seq_one_letter_code
_entity_poly.pdbx_strand_id
1 'polypeptide(L)'
;PFFSCWLIDQDHHLQDLLQLIASGDGENEQWCNNLIKDNIAHHKQYIQAKTTLVRQNVFLVLAPTWMSSFERAHLWIGGFRPRLAFRLIINNVLDLTEDQIQRINIVIEDIKEEEDELTDEFDKVQERM
;
A
#
# COMPACT_ATOMS: atom_id res chain seq x y z
N PRO A 1 4.09 -6.04 19.56
CA PRO A 1 4.79 -6.33 18.28
C PRO A 1 4.59 -5.15 17.33
N PHE A 2 5.61 -4.76 16.54
CA PHE A 2 5.56 -3.57 15.67
C PHE A 2 4.30 -3.49 14.81
N PHE A 3 3.97 -4.58 14.10
CA PHE A 3 2.83 -4.60 13.17
C PHE A 3 1.48 -4.38 13.85
N SER A 4 1.27 -4.94 15.06
CA SER A 4 0.02 -4.74 15.80
C SER A 4 -0.18 -3.29 16.23
N CYS A 5 0.90 -2.62 16.66
CA CYS A 5 0.83 -1.18 16.97
C CYS A 5 0.60 -0.36 15.71
N TRP A 6 1.31 -0.70 14.62
CA TRP A 6 1.14 -0.05 13.33
C TRP A 6 -0.31 -0.14 12.81
N LEU A 7 -0.98 -1.28 12.98
CA LEU A 7 -2.40 -1.42 12.61
C LEU A 7 -3.35 -0.56 13.46
N ILE A 8 -3.04 -0.36 14.74
CA ILE A 8 -3.84 0.53 15.61
C ILE A 8 -3.69 1.98 15.14
N ASP A 9 -2.46 2.40 14.83
CA ASP A 9 -2.21 3.74 14.30
C ASP A 9 -2.85 3.94 12.91
N GLN A 10 -2.87 2.90 12.07
CA GLN A 10 -3.58 2.91 10.79
C GLN A 10 -5.10 3.12 10.97
N ASP A 11 -5.70 2.51 11.98
CA ASP A 11 -7.12 2.74 12.30
C ASP A 11 -7.37 4.17 12.77
N HIS A 12 -6.50 4.72 13.63
CA HIS A 12 -6.59 6.14 14.03
C HIS A 12 -6.51 7.09 12.82
N HIS A 13 -5.56 6.86 11.91
CA HIS A 13 -5.43 7.64 10.68
C HIS A 13 -6.68 7.54 9.80
N LEU A 14 -7.32 6.37 9.74
CA LEU A 14 -8.59 6.20 9.03
C LEU A 14 -9.70 7.02 9.69
N GLN A 15 -9.81 7.00 11.03
CA GLN A 15 -10.80 7.81 11.74
C GLN A 15 -10.59 9.31 11.50
N ASP A 16 -9.34 9.79 11.48
CA ASP A 16 -9.03 11.19 11.19
C ASP A 16 -9.49 11.60 9.78
N LEU A 17 -9.27 10.74 8.78
CA LEU A 17 -9.74 10.97 7.40
C LEU A 17 -11.26 10.99 7.32
N LEU A 18 -11.94 10.06 8.00
CA LEU A 18 -13.41 10.01 8.04
C LEU A 18 -14.00 11.24 8.74
N GLN A 19 -13.37 11.70 9.82
CA GLN A 19 -13.78 12.91 10.53
C GLN A 19 -13.64 14.15 9.65
N LEU A 20 -12.53 14.30 8.91
CA LEU A 20 -12.35 15.37 7.94
C LEU A 20 -13.49 15.39 6.92
N ILE A 21 -13.80 14.23 6.30
CA ILE A 21 -14.90 14.10 5.34
C ILE A 21 -16.24 14.49 5.96
N ALA A 22 -16.52 14.02 7.19
CA ALA A 22 -17.77 14.30 7.89
C ALA A 22 -17.94 15.77 8.29
N SER A 23 -16.84 16.45 8.65
CA SER A 23 -16.85 17.85 9.07
C SER A 23 -17.13 18.83 7.92
N GLY A 24 -16.89 18.41 6.66
CA GLY A 24 -16.97 19.31 5.51
C GLY A 24 -15.81 20.31 5.41
N ASP A 25 -14.81 20.23 6.30
CA ASP A 25 -13.60 21.06 6.30
C ASP A 25 -12.60 20.66 5.18
N GLY A 26 -13.07 19.99 4.12
CA GLY A 26 -12.25 19.63 2.96
C GLY A 26 -11.64 20.83 2.23
N GLU A 27 -12.16 22.03 2.47
CA GLU A 27 -11.61 23.30 1.99
C GLU A 27 -10.38 23.76 2.78
N ASN A 28 -10.12 23.20 3.97
CA ASN A 28 -8.92 23.48 4.76
C ASN A 28 -7.73 22.71 4.18
N GLU A 29 -7.19 23.24 3.08
CA GLU A 29 -6.08 22.65 2.33
C GLU A 29 -4.87 22.34 3.23
N GLN A 30 -4.60 23.15 4.25
CA GLN A 30 -3.50 22.92 5.17
C GLN A 30 -3.71 21.67 6.02
N TRP A 31 -4.93 21.47 6.54
CA TRP A 31 -5.26 20.29 7.33
C TRP A 31 -5.24 19.02 6.47
N CYS A 32 -5.85 19.07 5.27
CA CYS A 32 -5.80 17.99 4.29
C CYS A 32 -4.35 17.58 3.95
N ASN A 33 -3.49 18.56 3.67
CA ASN A 33 -2.09 18.31 3.36
C ASN A 33 -1.30 17.69 4.52
N ASN A 34 -1.60 18.08 5.76
CA ASN A 34 -0.95 17.48 6.94
C ASN A 34 -1.37 16.01 7.09
N LEU A 35 -2.66 15.71 7.01
CA LEU A 35 -3.16 14.32 7.10
C LEU A 35 -2.59 13.43 5.99
N ILE A 36 -2.46 13.95 4.77
CA ILE A 36 -1.82 13.22 3.66
C ILE A 36 -0.34 12.92 3.99
N LYS A 37 0.40 13.90 4.49
CA LYS A 37 1.81 13.72 4.87
C LYS A 37 1.98 12.69 5.99
N ASP A 38 1.11 12.74 7.00
CA ASP A 38 1.15 11.82 8.13
C ASP A 38 0.83 10.39 7.70
N ASN A 39 -0.17 10.20 6.83
CA ASN A 39 -0.47 8.89 6.22
C ASN A 39 0.70 8.35 5.39
N ILE A 40 1.32 9.19 4.56
CA ILE A 40 2.51 8.80 3.78
C ILE A 40 3.67 8.42 4.71
N ALA A 41 3.91 9.18 5.77
CA ALA A 41 4.96 8.91 6.74
C ALA A 41 4.72 7.57 7.47
N HIS A 42 3.48 7.29 7.86
CA HIS A 42 3.09 6.05 8.51
C HIS A 42 3.30 4.81 7.61
N HIS A 43 2.96 4.89 6.32
CA HIS A 43 3.29 3.82 5.37
C HIS A 43 4.79 3.68 5.11
N LYS A 44 5.55 4.78 5.10
CA LYS A 44 7.02 4.73 4.99
C LYS A 44 7.66 3.97 6.16
N GLN A 45 7.16 4.17 7.39
CA GLN A 45 7.62 3.42 8.57
C GLN A 45 7.41 1.91 8.39
N TYR A 46 6.25 1.49 7.86
CA TYR A 46 5.98 0.09 7.56
C TYR A 46 6.96 -0.51 6.54
N ILE A 47 7.22 0.21 5.44
CA ILE A 47 8.17 -0.23 4.41
C ILE A 47 9.59 -0.36 5.01
N GLN A 48 10.04 0.62 5.79
CA GLN A 48 11.35 0.60 6.44
C GLN A 48 11.52 -0.57 7.42
N ALA A 49 10.48 -0.85 8.22
CA ALA A 49 10.47 -2.00 9.11
C ALA A 49 10.59 -3.32 8.32
N LYS A 50 9.84 -3.46 7.23
CA LYS A 50 9.96 -4.62 6.33
C LYS A 50 11.33 -4.75 5.71
N THR A 51 11.93 -3.65 5.21
CA THR A 51 13.29 -3.68 4.66
C THR A 51 14.30 -4.16 5.69
N THR A 52 14.17 -3.74 6.94
CA THR A 52 15.03 -4.21 8.04
C THR A 52 14.87 -5.72 8.25
N LEU A 53 13.63 -6.23 8.24
CA LEU A 53 13.37 -7.67 8.37
C LEU A 53 13.93 -8.46 7.18
N VAL A 54 13.77 -7.98 5.95
CA VAL A 54 14.32 -8.65 4.74
C VAL A 54 15.83 -8.82 4.85
N ARG A 55 16.53 -7.79 5.33
CA ARG A 55 18.00 -7.83 5.52
C ARG A 55 18.44 -8.84 6.58
N GLN A 56 17.59 -9.14 7.55
CA GLN A 56 17.86 -10.13 8.60
C GLN A 56 17.48 -11.54 8.13
N ASN A 57 16.27 -11.69 7.60
CA ASN A 57 15.74 -12.93 7.08
C ASN A 57 14.56 -12.64 6.13
N VAL A 58 14.78 -12.87 4.83
CA VAL A 58 13.77 -12.65 3.77
C VAL A 58 12.49 -13.47 3.97
N PHE A 59 12.58 -14.67 4.57
CA PHE A 59 11.42 -15.54 4.80
C PHE A 59 10.39 -14.91 5.75
N LEU A 60 10.80 -13.99 6.62
CA LEU A 60 9.88 -13.28 7.51
C LEU A 60 8.87 -12.42 6.74
N VAL A 61 9.23 -11.95 5.54
CA VAL A 61 8.35 -11.12 4.69
C VAL A 61 7.65 -11.95 3.61
N LEU A 62 8.24 -13.05 3.16
CA LEU A 62 7.62 -13.99 2.21
C LEU A 62 6.55 -14.88 2.88
N ALA A 63 6.69 -15.19 4.17
CA ALA A 63 5.74 -15.98 4.94
C ALA A 63 5.35 -15.25 6.24
N PRO A 64 4.68 -14.09 6.14
CA PRO A 64 4.38 -13.25 7.29
C PRO A 64 3.38 -13.93 8.23
N THR A 65 3.76 -14.09 9.51
CA THR A 65 2.90 -14.67 10.54
C THR A 65 1.81 -13.72 11.04
N TRP A 66 1.94 -12.43 10.72
CA TRP A 66 1.03 -11.38 11.16
C TRP A 66 -0.13 -11.12 10.18
N MET A 67 -0.13 -11.74 9.00
CA MET A 67 -1.25 -11.66 8.05
C MET A 67 -2.25 -12.78 8.31
N SER A 68 -3.52 -12.54 8.03
CA SER A 68 -4.58 -13.56 7.99
C SER A 68 -4.38 -14.55 6.84
N SER A 69 -5.08 -15.69 6.88
CA SER A 69 -5.04 -16.66 5.78
C SER A 69 -5.54 -16.07 4.46
N PHE A 70 -6.53 -15.16 4.51
CA PHE A 70 -7.06 -14.48 3.33
C PHE A 70 -6.04 -13.52 2.72
N GLU A 71 -5.36 -12.71 3.55
CA GLU A 71 -4.31 -11.80 3.09
C GLU A 71 -3.12 -12.56 2.51
N ARG A 72 -2.72 -13.67 3.15
CA ARG A 72 -1.66 -14.54 2.62
C ARG A 72 -2.02 -15.18 1.29
N ALA A 73 -3.29 -15.53 1.07
CA ALA A 73 -3.74 -16.09 -0.21
C ALA A 73 -3.64 -15.08 -1.37
N HIS A 74 -3.60 -13.78 -1.08
CA HIS A 74 -3.42 -12.70 -2.05
C HIS A 74 -2.01 -12.08 -1.99
N LEU A 75 -1.09 -12.73 -1.27
CA LEU A 75 0.30 -12.32 -1.23
C LEU A 75 0.94 -12.63 -2.58
N TRP A 76 1.60 -11.63 -3.15
CA TRP A 76 2.47 -11.82 -4.30
C TRP A 76 3.86 -12.19 -3.75
N ILE A 77 4.89 -11.37 -3.97
CA ILE A 77 6.25 -11.65 -3.48
C ILE A 77 6.32 -11.42 -1.95
N GLY A 78 6.29 -10.16 -1.53
CA GLY A 78 6.43 -9.78 -0.11
C GLY A 78 5.26 -8.94 0.40
N GLY A 79 4.17 -8.84 -0.36
CA GLY A 79 3.03 -7.97 -0.07
C GLY A 79 1.92 -8.13 -1.11
N PHE A 80 0.97 -7.20 -1.11
CA PHE A 80 -0.03 -7.11 -2.18
C PHE A 80 0.62 -6.65 -3.49
N ARG A 81 -0.02 -6.98 -4.62
CA ARG A 81 0.41 -6.54 -5.95
C ARG A 81 0.08 -5.04 -6.14
N PRO A 82 1.06 -4.13 -6.26
CA PRO A 82 0.84 -2.68 -6.24
C PRO A 82 -0.27 -2.15 -7.16
N ARG A 83 -0.37 -2.68 -8.38
CA ARG A 83 -1.38 -2.31 -9.39
C ARG A 83 -2.82 -2.53 -8.90
N LEU A 84 -3.04 -3.47 -8.00
CA LEU A 84 -4.36 -3.71 -7.40
C LEU A 84 -4.84 -2.49 -6.62
N ALA A 85 -3.96 -1.83 -5.86
CA ALA A 85 -4.34 -0.66 -5.08
C ALA A 85 -4.83 0.49 -5.96
N PHE A 86 -4.13 0.79 -7.06
CA PHE A 86 -4.54 1.83 -8.00
C PHE A 86 -5.82 1.48 -8.76
N ARG A 87 -6.01 0.21 -9.13
CA ARG A 87 -7.28 -0.24 -9.71
C ARG A 87 -8.46 -0.08 -8.76
N LEU A 88 -8.26 -0.35 -7.46
CA LEU A 88 -9.30 -0.12 -6.45
C LEU A 88 -9.64 1.37 -6.35
N ILE A 89 -8.66 2.26 -6.43
CA ILE A 89 -8.89 3.71 -6.42
C ILE A 89 -9.77 4.12 -7.61
N ILE A 90 -9.38 3.76 -8.85
CA ILE A 90 -10.14 4.12 -10.06
C ILE A 90 -11.58 3.60 -9.99
N ASN A 91 -11.79 2.39 -9.47
CA ASN A 91 -13.11 1.76 -9.49
C ASN A 91 -14.05 2.24 -8.37
N ASN A 92 -13.52 2.80 -7.28
CA ASN A 92 -14.33 3.11 -6.09
C ASN A 92 -14.38 4.62 -5.76
N VAL A 93 -13.47 5.43 -6.28
CA VAL A 93 -13.50 6.89 -6.10
C VAL A 93 -14.31 7.50 -7.25
N LEU A 94 -15.51 8.00 -6.93
CA LEU A 94 -16.53 8.39 -7.90
C LEU A 94 -16.33 9.79 -8.51
N ASP A 95 -15.47 10.61 -7.91
CA ASP A 95 -15.28 12.03 -8.19
C ASP A 95 -13.90 12.36 -8.78
N LEU A 96 -13.20 11.36 -9.33
CA LEU A 96 -11.94 11.58 -10.03
C LEU A 96 -12.16 12.39 -11.31
N THR A 97 -11.30 13.39 -11.53
CA THR A 97 -11.28 14.13 -12.78
C THR A 97 -10.61 13.32 -13.89
N GLU A 98 -10.91 13.66 -15.15
CA GLU A 98 -10.28 13.01 -16.31
C GLU A 98 -8.74 13.10 -16.27
N ASP A 99 -8.18 14.24 -15.84
CA ASP A 99 -6.74 14.41 -15.65
C ASP A 99 -6.19 13.47 -14.58
N GLN A 100 -6.88 13.32 -13.46
CA GLN A 100 -6.48 12.39 -12.40
C GLN A 100 -6.53 10.94 -12.88
N ILE A 101 -7.58 10.56 -13.61
CA ILE A 101 -7.71 9.21 -14.19
C ILE A 101 -6.56 8.93 -15.15
N GLN A 102 -6.24 9.88 -16.04
CA GLN A 102 -5.12 9.74 -16.97
C GLN A 102 -3.78 9.59 -16.24
N ARG A 103 -3.53 10.42 -15.22
CA ARG A 103 -2.30 10.33 -14.41
C ARG A 103 -2.19 9.00 -13.65
N ILE A 104 -3.30 8.50 -13.10
CA ILE A 104 -3.30 7.19 -12.44
C ILE A 104 -3.06 6.07 -13.47
N ASN A 105 -3.65 6.15 -14.66
CA ASN A 105 -3.43 5.16 -15.71
C ASN A 105 -1.98 5.09 -16.17
N ILE A 106 -1.29 6.23 -16.27
CA ILE A 106 0.17 6.26 -16.52
C ILE A 106 0.92 5.49 -15.43
N VAL A 107 0.64 5.79 -14.16
CA VAL A 107 1.27 5.09 -13.03
C VAL A 107 0.96 3.59 -13.04
N ILE A 108 -0.28 3.20 -13.41
CA ILE A 108 -0.67 1.79 -13.53
C ILE A 108 0.14 1.07 -14.61
N GLU A 109 0.39 1.72 -15.75
CA GLU A 109 1.16 1.12 -16.85
C GLU A 109 2.64 1.00 -16.47
N ASP A 110 3.23 2.04 -15.86
CA ASP A 110 4.60 1.99 -15.35
C ASP A 110 4.78 0.85 -14.32
N ILE A 111 3.82 0.70 -13.40
CA ILE A 111 3.82 -0.39 -12.41
C ILE A 111 3.70 -1.76 -13.08
N LYS A 112 2.94 -1.87 -14.18
CA LYS A 112 2.69 -3.15 -14.84
C LYS A 112 3.99 -3.76 -15.37
N GLU A 113 4.83 -2.96 -16.03
CA GLU A 113 6.09 -3.44 -16.59
C GLU A 113 7.00 -3.97 -15.46
N GLU A 114 7.19 -3.18 -14.41
CA GLU A 114 7.99 -3.56 -13.22
C GLU A 114 7.43 -4.80 -12.50
N GLU A 115 6.10 -4.91 -12.36
CA GLU A 115 5.46 -6.08 -11.75
C GLU A 115 5.69 -7.36 -12.55
N ASP A 116 5.61 -7.28 -13.87
CA ASP A 116 5.77 -8.44 -14.74
C ASP A 116 7.24 -8.90 -14.73
N GLU A 117 8.21 -7.97 -14.82
CA GLU A 117 9.64 -8.27 -14.66
C GLU A 117 9.97 -8.92 -13.31
N LEU A 118 9.45 -8.36 -12.20
CA LEU A 118 9.67 -8.92 -10.86
C LEU A 118 9.03 -10.30 -10.69
N THR A 119 7.88 -10.55 -11.33
CA THR A 119 7.21 -11.86 -11.29
C THR A 119 8.06 -12.89 -12.01
N ASP A 120 8.52 -12.57 -13.23
CA ASP A 120 9.35 -13.47 -14.03
C ASP A 120 10.66 -13.84 -13.32
N GLU A 121 11.32 -12.87 -12.68
CA GLU A 121 12.54 -13.14 -11.91
C GLU A 121 12.27 -13.96 -10.65
N PHE A 122 11.15 -13.72 -9.97
CA PHE A 122 10.77 -14.49 -8.80
C PHE A 122 10.47 -15.96 -9.15
N ASP A 123 9.74 -16.21 -10.24
CA ASP A 123 9.41 -17.55 -10.71
C ASP A 123 10.68 -18.35 -11.03
N LYS A 124 11.66 -17.74 -11.73
CA LYS A 124 12.98 -18.35 -12.00
C LYS A 124 13.74 -18.72 -10.72
N VAL A 125 13.62 -17.92 -9.67
CA VAL A 125 14.24 -18.21 -8.37
C VAL A 125 13.54 -19.38 -7.69
N GLN A 126 12.21 -19.44 -7.74
CA GLN A 126 11.44 -20.56 -7.17
C GLN A 126 11.72 -21.89 -7.86
N GLU A 127 11.86 -21.91 -9.19
CA GLU A 127 12.19 -23.12 -9.95
C GLU A 127 13.58 -23.71 -9.62
N ARG A 128 14.47 -22.90 -9.04
CA ARG A 128 15.83 -23.30 -8.66
C ARG A 128 15.97 -23.75 -7.21
N MET A 129 14.93 -23.59 -6.39
CA MET A 129 14.91 -24.06 -4.99
C MET A 129 14.41 -25.50 -4.90
#